data_AF-A0A8D8RQL2-F1
#
_entry.id   AF-A0A8D8RQL2-F1
#
_cell.length_a   1.000
_cell.length_b   1.000
_cell.length_c   1.000
_cell.angle_alpha   90.00
_cell.angle_beta   90.00
_cell.angle_gamma   90.00
#
_symmetry.space_group_name_H-M   'P 1'
#
loop_
_entity.id
_entity.type
_entity.pdbx_description
1 polymer ?
#
loop_
_entity_poly.entity_id
_entity_poly.type
_entity_poly.pdbx_seq_one_letter_code
_entity_poly.pdbx_strand_id
1 'polypeptide(L)'
;TNLDLKIQQNYKDHHPFTTGVDKVFRLLTLRFFRPWLLINPLYNKTTYKDDESAAVKDVRDFVEEVIGMVREKIIAENIKIANKTMIDTPHDSEESTRTFVEVIIRNQLDPNCPRQNVMTHDELIAEVITLLSAGFDTTKSTNSFVLNMLAIHQNIQKEVYDEI
;
A
#
# COMPACT_ATOMS: atom_id res chain seq x y z
N THR A 1 -7.59 15.68 -26.73
CA THR A 1 -8.57 15.09 -25.79
C THR A 1 -8.83 13.60 -26.03
N ASN A 2 -9.28 13.14 -27.21
CA ASN A 2 -9.49 11.69 -27.44
C ASN A 2 -8.20 10.85 -27.55
N LEU A 3 -7.06 11.47 -27.87
CA LEU A 3 -5.78 10.77 -28.01
C LEU A 3 -5.12 10.48 -26.65
N ASP A 4 -5.18 11.42 -25.69
CA ASP A 4 -4.65 11.23 -24.33
C ASP A 4 -5.41 10.15 -23.55
N LEU A 5 -6.73 10.06 -23.73
CA LEU A 5 -7.53 8.99 -23.13
C LEU A 5 -7.15 7.61 -23.66
N LYS A 6 -6.82 7.50 -24.96
CA LYS A 6 -6.34 6.24 -25.55
C LYS A 6 -4.93 5.89 -25.09
N ILE A 7 -4.06 6.88 -24.91
CA ILE A 7 -2.69 6.67 -24.40
C ILE A 7 -2.73 6.22 -22.92
N GLN A 8 -3.63 6.78 -22.10
CA GLN A 8 -3.84 6.32 -20.72
C GLN A 8 -4.55 4.96 -20.62
N GLN A 9 -5.47 4.64 -21.54
CA GLN A 9 -6.09 3.30 -21.60
C GLN A 9 -5.13 2.21 -22.08
N ASN A 10 -4.11 2.56 -22.87
CA ASN A 10 -3.09 1.62 -23.36
C ASN A 10 -1.94 1.39 -22.38
N TYR A 11 -1.81 2.18 -21.31
CA TYR A 11 -0.87 1.93 -20.22
C TYR A 11 -1.48 0.94 -19.22
N LYS A 12 -1.95 -0.20 -19.72
CA LYS A 12 -2.56 -1.28 -18.94
C LYS A 12 -1.57 -2.39 -18.62
N ASP A 13 -0.34 -2.02 -18.31
CA ASP A 13 0.53 -2.89 -17.52
C ASP A 13 0.00 -2.83 -16.08
N HIS A 14 -1.03 -3.62 -15.80
CA HIS A 14 -1.57 -3.74 -14.45
C HIS A 14 -0.47 -4.34 -13.59
N HIS A 15 0.16 -3.50 -12.77
CA HIS A 15 1.19 -3.92 -11.84
C HIS A 15 0.73 -5.19 -11.10
N PRO A 16 1.59 -6.21 -10.91
CA PRO A 16 1.21 -7.47 -10.25
C PRO A 16 0.46 -7.26 -8.94
N PHE A 17 0.90 -6.27 -8.14
CA PHE A 17 0.18 -5.79 -6.95
C PHE A 17 -1.29 -5.43 -7.20
N THR A 18 -1.61 -4.57 -8.17
CA THR A 18 -3.00 -4.11 -8.39
C THR A 18 -3.88 -5.25 -8.88
N THR A 19 -3.34 -6.12 -9.74
CA THR A 19 -4.01 -7.34 -10.17
C THR A 19 -4.25 -8.31 -9.00
N GLY A 20 -3.26 -8.45 -8.11
CA GLY A 20 -3.34 -9.27 -6.91
C GLY A 20 -4.41 -8.76 -5.94
N VAL A 21 -4.40 -7.46 -5.64
CA VAL A 21 -5.39 -6.79 -4.79
C VAL A 21 -6.81 -6.96 -5.35
N ASP A 22 -7.02 -6.67 -6.63
CA ASP A 22 -8.34 -6.82 -7.28
C ASP A 22 -8.84 -8.28 -7.20
N LYS A 23 -7.95 -9.28 -7.40
CA LYS A 23 -8.28 -10.70 -7.27
C LYS A 23 -8.65 -11.07 -5.83
N VAL A 24 -7.87 -10.62 -4.84
CA VAL A 24 -8.12 -10.90 -3.42
C VAL A 24 -9.48 -10.30 -3.01
N PHE A 25 -9.75 -9.04 -3.33
CA PHE A 25 -11.04 -8.40 -3.03
C PHE A 25 -12.23 -9.10 -3.69
N ARG A 26 -12.07 -9.53 -4.95
CA ARG A 26 -13.10 -10.30 -5.65
C ARG A 26 -13.38 -11.64 -4.95
N LEU A 27 -12.35 -12.35 -4.52
CA LEU A 27 -12.49 -13.62 -3.78
C LEU A 27 -13.13 -13.40 -2.40
N LEU A 28 -12.73 -12.35 -1.68
CA LEU A 28 -13.36 -11.97 -0.41
C LEU A 28 -14.84 -11.66 -0.60
N THR A 29 -15.20 -10.90 -1.63
CA THR A 29 -16.59 -10.59 -1.98
C THR A 29 -17.38 -11.86 -2.32
N LEU A 30 -16.79 -12.76 -3.12
CA LEU A 30 -17.42 -14.05 -3.44
C LEU A 30 -17.67 -14.89 -2.19
N ARG A 31 -16.71 -14.97 -1.28
CA ARG A 31 -16.86 -15.68 0.00
C ARG A 31 -17.94 -15.05 0.88
N PHE A 32 -18.02 -13.73 0.91
CA PHE A 32 -19.03 -12.99 1.68
C PHE A 32 -20.46 -13.31 1.19
N PHE A 33 -20.69 -13.33 -0.13
CA PHE A 33 -22.01 -13.58 -0.71
C PHE A 33 -22.33 -15.06 -0.97
N ARG A 34 -21.36 -15.97 -0.85
CA ARG A 34 -21.55 -17.43 -1.03
C ARG A 34 -21.10 -18.17 0.23
N PRO A 35 -21.99 -18.32 1.23
CA PRO A 35 -21.64 -18.87 2.53
C PRO A 35 -21.01 -20.28 2.49
N TRP A 36 -21.30 -21.09 1.47
CA TRP A 36 -20.67 -22.39 1.29
C TRP A 36 -19.16 -22.31 1.02
N LEU A 37 -18.65 -21.21 0.46
CA LEU A 37 -17.22 -20.98 0.25
C LEU A 37 -16.47 -20.54 1.53
N LEU A 38 -17.18 -20.26 2.63
CA LEU A 38 -16.56 -19.96 3.93
C LEU A 38 -16.02 -21.23 4.62
N ILE A 39 -16.50 -22.41 4.22
CA ILE A 39 -16.07 -23.68 4.78
C ILE A 39 -14.69 -24.03 4.21
N ASN A 40 -13.64 -23.88 5.04
CA ASN A 40 -12.24 -24.05 4.64
C ASN A 40 -11.95 -25.36 3.86
N PRO A 41 -12.43 -26.55 4.28
CA PRO A 41 -12.20 -27.77 3.52
C PRO A 41 -12.79 -27.76 2.10
N LEU A 42 -13.97 -27.14 1.93
CA LEU A 42 -14.63 -27.04 0.64
C LEU A 42 -13.89 -26.04 -0.25
N TYR A 43 -13.53 -24.89 0.30
CA TYR A 43 -12.76 -23.87 -0.40
C TYR A 43 -11.38 -24.38 -0.85
N ASN A 44 -10.66 -25.08 0.04
CA ASN A 44 -9.32 -25.60 -0.24
C ASN A 44 -9.30 -26.63 -1.38
N LYS A 45 -10.44 -27.23 -1.73
CA LYS A 45 -10.57 -28.16 -2.87
C LYS A 45 -10.97 -27.45 -4.17
N THR A 46 -11.19 -26.14 -4.15
CA THR A 46 -11.55 -25.36 -5.33
C THR A 46 -10.31 -24.75 -6.00
N THR A 47 -10.40 -24.49 -7.30
CA THR A 47 -9.38 -23.73 -8.05
C THR A 47 -9.20 -22.30 -7.51
N TYR A 48 -10.18 -21.77 -6.76
CA TYR A 48 -10.09 -20.47 -6.11
C TYR A 48 -8.97 -20.39 -5.08
N LYS A 49 -8.54 -21.51 -4.48
CA LYS A 49 -7.45 -21.50 -3.51
C LYS A 49 -6.08 -21.28 -4.15
N ASP A 50 -5.88 -21.83 -5.34
CA ASP A 50 -4.64 -21.65 -6.10
C ASP A 50 -4.54 -20.21 -6.61
N ASP A 51 -5.65 -19.68 -7.16
CA ASP A 51 -5.76 -18.29 -7.59
C ASP A 51 -5.53 -17.30 -6.43
N GLU A 52 -6.11 -17.58 -5.24
CA GLU A 52 -5.90 -16.79 -4.03
C GLU A 52 -4.42 -16.79 -3.62
N SER A 53 -3.80 -17.96 -3.57
CA SER A 53 -2.42 -18.10 -3.13
C SER A 53 -1.44 -17.38 -4.07
N ALA A 54 -1.69 -17.43 -5.38
CA ALA A 54 -0.91 -16.66 -6.36
C ALA A 54 -1.09 -15.15 -6.18
N ALA A 55 -2.33 -14.67 -6.03
CA ALA A 55 -2.62 -13.25 -5.84
C ALA A 55 -2.03 -12.71 -4.52
N VAL A 56 -2.13 -13.47 -3.44
CA VAL A 56 -1.53 -13.11 -2.13
C VAL A 56 -0.01 -13.04 -2.25
N LYS A 57 0.61 -13.94 -3.02
CA LYS A 57 2.05 -13.90 -3.27
C LYS A 57 2.44 -12.61 -4.01
N ASP A 58 1.74 -12.26 -5.10
CA ASP A 58 2.03 -11.03 -5.85
C ASP A 58 1.96 -9.77 -4.97
N VAL A 59 0.97 -9.72 -4.06
CA VAL A 59 0.79 -8.62 -3.10
C VAL A 59 1.90 -8.60 -2.05
N ARG A 60 2.27 -9.77 -1.52
CA ARG A 60 3.34 -9.92 -0.53
C ARG A 60 4.70 -9.53 -1.11
N ASP A 61 5.04 -10.03 -2.29
CA ASP A 61 6.34 -9.78 -2.95
C ASP A 61 6.55 -8.26 -3.16
N PHE A 62 5.50 -7.54 -3.57
CA PHE A 62 5.55 -6.07 -3.68
C PHE A 62 5.77 -5.37 -2.33
N VAL A 63 5.09 -5.81 -1.27
CA VAL A 63 5.27 -5.22 0.06
C VAL A 63 6.66 -5.50 0.62
N GLU A 64 7.21 -6.69 0.37
CA GLU A 64 8.59 -7.02 0.74
C GLU A 64 9.60 -6.11 0.03
N GLU A 65 9.39 -5.81 -1.25
CA GLU A 65 10.19 -4.84 -2.00
C GLU A 65 10.13 -3.43 -1.36
N VAL A 66 8.92 -2.95 -1.04
CA VAL A 66 8.72 -1.64 -0.41
C VAL A 66 9.42 -1.55 0.96
N ILE A 67 9.27 -2.57 1.80
CA ILE A 67 9.93 -2.63 3.11
C ILE A 67 11.46 -2.66 2.95
N GLY A 68 11.96 -3.40 1.96
CA GLY A 68 13.39 -3.43 1.61
C GLY A 68 13.93 -2.04 1.28
N MET A 69 13.28 -1.34 0.36
CA MET A 69 13.66 0.03 -0.03
C MET A 69 13.67 1.00 1.15
N VAL A 70 12.66 0.95 2.01
CA VAL A 70 12.59 1.81 3.20
C VAL A 70 13.70 1.48 4.20
N ARG A 71 14.01 0.19 4.40
CA ARG A 71 15.09 -0.23 5.29
C ARG A 71 16.46 0.25 4.79
N GLU A 72 16.73 0.14 3.49
CA GLU A 72 17.98 0.64 2.89
C GLU A 72 18.13 2.15 3.07
N LYS A 73 17.04 2.91 2.84
CA LYS A 73 17.00 4.36 3.08
C LYS A 73 17.37 4.71 4.53
N ILE A 74 16.78 4.03 5.51
CA ILE A 74 17.05 4.26 6.95
C ILE A 74 18.52 3.97 7.29
N ILE A 75 19.07 2.86 6.78
CA ILE A 75 20.48 2.52 7.03
C ILE A 75 21.41 3.57 6.43
N ALA A 76 21.14 4.02 5.19
CA ALA A 76 21.92 5.06 4.53
C ALA A 76 21.85 6.40 5.29
N GLU A 77 20.69 6.76 5.84
CA GLU A 77 20.53 7.94 6.70
C GLU A 77 21.35 7.83 7.99
N ASN A 78 21.28 6.69 8.68
CA ASN A 78 22.03 6.47 9.92
C ASN A 78 23.55 6.58 9.70
N ILE A 79 24.07 6.05 8.58
CA ILE A 79 25.48 6.18 8.20
C ILE A 79 25.86 7.66 7.96
N LYS A 80 25.02 8.41 7.25
CA LYS A 80 25.25 9.85 7.01
C LYS A 80 25.27 10.64 8.31
N ILE A 81 24.35 10.35 9.23
CA ILE A 81 24.28 11.00 10.54
C ILE A 81 25.54 10.70 11.35
N ALA A 82 25.96 9.44 11.42
CA ALA A 82 27.19 9.03 12.12
C ALA A 82 28.44 9.74 11.58
N ASN A 83 28.53 9.92 10.26
CA ASN A 83 29.62 10.65 9.63
C ASN A 83 29.55 12.17 9.90
N LYS A 84 28.34 12.73 10.03
CA LYS A 84 28.12 14.16 10.33
C LYS A 84 28.40 14.51 11.80
N THR A 85 28.19 13.58 12.74
CA THR A 85 28.46 13.81 14.17
C THR A 85 29.97 13.96 14.49
N MET A 86 30.86 13.69 13.53
CA MET A 86 32.30 13.96 13.64
C MET A 86 32.69 15.41 13.28
N ILE A 87 31.76 16.22 12.74
CA ILE A 87 32.00 17.63 12.39
C ILE A 87 30.93 18.47 13.10
N ASP A 88 31.31 18.99 14.26
CA ASP A 88 30.46 19.73 15.20
C ASP A 88 29.74 20.90 14.50
N THR A 89 28.41 20.87 14.41
CA THR A 89 27.56 22.04 14.11
C THR A 89 26.16 21.87 14.70
N PRO A 90 25.51 22.96 15.19
CA PRO A 90 24.27 22.89 15.95
C PRO A 90 23.07 22.42 15.12
N HIS A 91 22.14 21.78 15.83
CA HIS A 91 21.13 20.87 15.33
C HIS A 91 19.83 21.60 14.92
N ASP A 92 19.76 22.11 13.69
CA ASP A 92 18.46 22.30 13.01
C ASP A 92 18.07 20.97 12.35
N SER A 93 17.59 20.01 13.17
CA SER A 93 16.91 18.84 12.60
C SER A 93 15.48 19.25 12.27
N GLU A 94 15.28 19.65 11.02
CA GLU A 94 13.99 19.59 10.36
C GLU A 94 13.40 18.20 10.65
N GLU A 95 12.36 18.14 11.47
CA GLU A 95 11.71 16.91 11.88
C GLU A 95 11.05 16.30 10.64
N SER A 96 11.80 15.48 9.91
CA SER A 96 11.30 14.86 8.69
C SER A 96 10.09 14.00 9.04
N THR A 97 8.94 14.30 8.43
CA THR A 97 7.73 13.52 8.63
C THR A 97 8.00 12.06 8.28
N ARG A 98 7.99 11.19 9.29
CA ARG A 98 8.28 9.76 9.14
C ARG A 98 7.02 9.03 8.71
N THR A 99 7.15 8.13 7.75
CA THR A 99 6.04 7.25 7.36
C THR A 99 5.81 6.17 8.41
N PHE A 100 4.63 5.57 8.41
CA PHE A 100 4.30 4.46 9.31
C PHE A 100 5.33 3.31 9.27
N VAL A 101 5.70 2.87 8.07
CA VAL A 101 6.70 1.80 7.84
C VAL A 101 8.07 2.20 8.41
N GLU A 102 8.43 3.45 8.19
CA GLU A 102 9.68 4.03 8.68
C GLU A 102 9.78 4.05 10.21
N VAL A 103 8.68 4.36 10.91
CA VAL A 103 8.63 4.34 12.37
C VAL A 103 8.83 2.93 12.91
N ILE A 104 8.14 1.93 12.33
CA ILE A 104 8.24 0.54 12.80
C ILE A 104 9.64 -0.03 12.56
N ILE A 105 10.23 0.20 11.38
CA ILE A 105 11.58 -0.30 11.08
C ILE A 105 12.62 0.34 11.99
N ARG A 106 12.51 1.64 12.29
CA ARG A 106 13.43 2.29 13.24
C ARG A 106 13.27 1.72 14.66
N ASN A 107 12.05 1.45 15.11
CA ASN A 107 11.81 0.81 16.40
C ASN A 107 12.38 -0.62 16.45
N GLN A 108 12.35 -1.37 15.34
CA GLN A 108 12.99 -2.69 15.24
C GLN A 108 14.52 -2.62 15.34
N LEU A 109 15.14 -1.51 14.90
CA LEU A 109 16.59 -1.32 14.90
C LEU A 109 17.11 -0.69 16.21
N ASP A 110 16.24 -0.09 17.03
CA ASP A 110 16.62 0.55 18.28
C ASP A 110 16.93 -0.49 19.38
N PRO A 111 18.18 -0.55 19.89
CA PRO A 111 18.56 -1.48 20.95
C PRO A 111 17.85 -1.23 22.28
N ASN A 112 17.28 -0.04 22.49
CA ASN A 112 16.58 0.34 23.73
C ASN A 112 15.07 0.03 23.69
N CYS A 113 14.53 -0.42 22.55
CA CYS A 113 13.11 -0.73 22.44
C CYS A 113 12.78 -2.06 23.17
N PRO A 114 11.78 -2.09 24.07
CA PRO A 114 11.36 -3.34 24.70
C PRO A 114 10.88 -4.33 23.64
N ARG A 115 11.47 -5.54 23.61
CA ARG A 115 11.15 -6.58 22.59
C ARG A 115 9.66 -6.93 22.50
N GLN A 116 8.90 -6.74 23.58
CA GLN A 116 7.46 -7.00 23.61
C GLN A 116 6.64 -6.01 22.77
N ASN A 117 7.22 -4.84 22.45
CA ASN A 117 6.57 -3.80 21.64
C ASN A 117 7.09 -3.77 20.20
N VAL A 118 8.00 -4.68 19.83
CA VAL A 118 8.59 -4.74 18.50
C VAL A 118 7.77 -5.69 17.64
N MET A 119 7.09 -5.12 16.65
CA MET A 119 6.36 -5.89 15.63
C MET A 119 7.32 -6.82 14.87
N THR A 120 6.92 -8.07 14.68
CA THR A 120 7.67 -9.05 13.89
C THR A 120 7.66 -8.67 12.40
N HIS A 121 8.54 -9.29 11.60
CA HIS A 121 8.58 -9.00 10.17
C HIS A 121 7.30 -9.41 9.43
N ASP A 122 6.72 -10.57 9.77
CA ASP A 122 5.47 -11.03 9.17
C ASP A 122 4.27 -10.15 9.58
N GLU A 123 4.22 -9.69 10.84
CA GLU A 123 3.20 -8.72 11.28
C GLU A 123 3.33 -7.39 10.53
N LEU A 124 4.55 -6.88 10.34
CA LEU A 124 4.79 -5.66 9.56
C LEU A 124 4.30 -5.83 8.12
N ILE A 125 4.63 -6.95 7.48
CA ILE A 125 4.14 -7.25 6.13
C ILE A 125 2.61 -7.26 6.11
N ALA A 126 1.96 -7.97 7.05
CA ALA A 126 0.51 -8.08 7.10
C ALA A 126 -0.19 -6.71 7.28
N GLU A 127 0.33 -5.86 8.16
CA GLU A 127 -0.20 -4.51 8.39
C GLU A 127 0.00 -3.61 7.17
N VAL A 128 1.17 -3.66 6.53
CA VAL A 128 1.44 -2.87 5.32
C VAL A 128 0.57 -3.32 4.15
N ILE A 129 0.39 -4.64 3.96
CA ILE A 129 -0.57 -5.17 2.97
C ILE A 129 -1.96 -4.63 3.24
N THR A 130 -2.42 -4.67 4.49
CA THR A 130 -3.76 -4.21 4.88
C THR A 130 -3.95 -2.73 4.60
N LEU A 131 -3.03 -1.88 5.07
CA LEU A 131 -3.10 -0.43 4.89
C LEU A 131 -3.03 -0.02 3.41
N LEU A 132 -2.09 -0.59 2.65
CA LEU A 132 -1.94 -0.27 1.23
C LEU A 132 -3.14 -0.75 0.41
N SER A 133 -3.60 -1.97 0.64
CA SER A 133 -4.74 -2.52 -0.12
C SER A 133 -6.02 -1.74 0.16
N ALA A 134 -6.30 -1.45 1.44
CA ALA A 134 -7.47 -0.68 1.84
C ALA A 134 -7.41 0.77 1.31
N GLY A 135 -6.26 1.44 1.49
CA GLY A 135 -6.07 2.82 1.04
C GLY A 135 -6.14 2.96 -0.47
N PHE A 136 -5.57 2.00 -1.20
CA PHE A 136 -5.60 1.98 -2.67
C PHE A 136 -7.01 1.76 -3.22
N ASP A 137 -7.67 0.66 -2.84
CA ASP A 137 -8.94 0.26 -3.47
C ASP A 137 -10.09 1.23 -3.15
N THR A 138 -10.18 1.68 -1.89
CA THR A 138 -11.23 2.61 -1.45
C THR A 138 -11.05 4.01 -2.05
N THR A 139 -9.83 4.53 -2.09
CA THR A 139 -9.55 5.85 -2.67
C THR A 139 -9.70 5.83 -4.19
N LYS A 140 -9.23 4.78 -4.88
CA LYS A 140 -9.46 4.57 -6.32
C LYS A 140 -10.94 4.61 -6.65
N SER A 141 -11.75 3.83 -5.91
CA SER A 141 -13.20 3.77 -6.11
C SER A 141 -13.86 5.12 -5.82
N THR A 142 -13.52 5.75 -4.68
CA THR A 142 -14.07 7.05 -4.29
C THR A 142 -13.77 8.13 -5.31
N ASN A 143 -12.50 8.25 -5.74
CA ASN A 143 -12.11 9.22 -6.76
C ASN A 143 -12.82 8.96 -8.09
N SER A 144 -12.99 7.69 -8.48
CA SER A 144 -13.76 7.35 -9.68
C SER A 144 -15.21 7.84 -9.60
N PHE A 145 -15.87 7.67 -8.44
CA PHE A 145 -17.23 8.16 -8.24
C PHE A 145 -17.29 9.69 -8.20
N VAL A 146 -16.37 10.33 -7.49
CA VAL A 146 -16.30 11.80 -7.40
C VAL A 146 -16.12 12.40 -8.80
N LEU A 147 -15.15 11.92 -9.57
CA LEU A 147 -14.91 12.39 -10.93
C LEU A 147 -16.12 12.14 -11.84
N ASN A 148 -16.78 11.00 -11.70
CA ASN A 148 -18.00 10.71 -12.45
C ASN A 148 -19.14 11.69 -12.10
N MET A 149 -19.32 12.01 -10.81
CA MET A 149 -20.33 12.98 -10.37
C MET A 149 -20.00 14.38 -10.87
N LEU A 150 -18.75 14.82 -10.81
CA LEU A 150 -18.32 16.10 -11.36
C LEU A 150 -18.56 16.18 -12.87
N ALA A 151 -18.30 15.11 -13.62
CA ALA A 151 -18.56 15.07 -15.05
C ALA A 151 -20.05 15.26 -15.40
N ILE A 152 -20.95 14.72 -14.58
CA ILE A 152 -22.40 14.84 -14.78
C ILE A 152 -22.93 16.20 -14.31
N HIS A 153 -22.34 16.78 -13.26
CA HIS A 153 -22.78 18.04 -12.64
C HIS A 153 -21.83 19.21 -12.97
N GLN A 154 -21.91 19.69 -14.20
CA GLN A 154 -21.03 20.74 -14.74
C GLN A 154 -21.01 22.05 -13.93
N ASN A 155 -22.14 22.42 -13.31
CA ASN A 155 -22.20 23.60 -12.43
C ASN A 155 -21.35 23.42 -11.17
N ILE A 156 -21.44 22.25 -10.52
CA ILE A 156 -20.65 21.91 -9.33
C ILE A 156 -19.18 21.76 -9.70
N GLN A 157 -18.88 21.13 -10.84
CA GLN A 157 -17.52 21.00 -11.34
C GLN A 157 -16.84 22.36 -11.53
N LYS A 158 -17.58 23.36 -12.05
CA LYS A 158 -17.06 24.71 -12.22
C LYS A 158 -16.78 25.38 -10.87
N GLU A 159 -17.70 25.28 -9.92
CA GLU A 159 -17.51 25.83 -8.56
C GLU A 159 -16.25 25.24 -7.90
N VAL A 160 -16.09 23.91 -7.90
CA VAL A 160 -14.91 23.24 -7.34
C VAL A 160 -13.61 23.65 -8.05
N TYR A 161 -13.65 23.85 -9.37
CA TYR A 161 -12.48 24.30 -10.13
C TYR A 161 -12.09 25.74 -9.78
N ASP A 162 -13.07 26.62 -9.59
CA ASP A 162 -12.84 28.02 -9.24
C ASP A 162 -12.29 28.19 -7.80
N GLU A 163 -12.43 27.17 -6.93
CA GLU A 163 -11.90 27.14 -5.57
C GLU A 163 -10.42 26.71 -5.45
N ILE A 164 -9.84 26.07 -6.48
CA ILE A 164 -8.47 25.52 -6.50
C ILE A 164 -7.49 26.53 -7.11
#